data_AF-F4CVH2-F1
#
_entry.id   AF-F4CVH2-F1
#
_cell.length_a   1.000
_cell.length_b   1.000
_cell.length_c   1.000
_cell.angle_alpha   90.00
_cell.angle_beta   90.00
_cell.angle_gamma   90.00
#
_symmetry.space_group_name_H-M   'P 1'
#
loop_
_entity.id
_entity.type
_entity.pdbx_description
1 polymer ?
#
loop_
_entity_poly.entity_id
_entity_poly.type
_entity_poly.pdbx_seq_one_letter_code
_entity_poly.pdbx_strand_id
1 'polypeptide(L)'
;MTNADPFRTDLPTFTNFRDVGGLRTVDGRTLRSGVLFRSDSVQDITEAEAEVLVDKLGLRYLIDLRTGPEAVQQGRGPLANLPVGYLNIPLVDVDGPKGPPGRVLLDSYIDHLEHDQNLPVAVEAVAHTVRHPTLVHCAAGKDRTGMTILLVELLCGVTVEDTTADFLVTRRNMEAIRTRLRGWPRYAANMARLSAEIYDCEEHTIVGLLDELQRRYGTAAGWARAKEIPEESIALLRRRLVEQQPR
;
A
#
# COMPACT_ATOMS: atom_id res chain seq x y z
N MET A 1 7.33 20.47 12.23
CA MET A 1 6.61 21.44 11.37
C MET A 1 5.32 20.75 10.95
N THR A 2 4.20 21.44 11.17
CA THR A 2 2.78 20.99 11.06
C THR A 2 2.55 19.55 10.59
N ASN A 3 2.29 18.65 11.54
CA ASN A 3 1.78 17.31 11.27
C ASN A 3 0.31 17.46 10.86
N ALA A 4 0.08 17.92 9.63
CA ALA A 4 -1.26 17.94 9.04
C ALA A 4 -1.81 16.51 9.08
N ASP A 5 -3.11 16.37 9.36
CA ASP A 5 -3.76 15.06 9.32
C ASP A 5 -3.54 14.45 7.93
N PRO A 6 -2.91 13.26 7.80
CA PRO A 6 -2.70 12.64 6.49
C PRO A 6 -4.03 12.25 5.82
N PHE A 7 -5.13 12.19 6.60
CA PHE A 7 -6.45 11.87 6.09
C PHE A 7 -7.20 13.10 5.59
N ARG A 8 -7.87 12.93 4.46
CA ARG A 8 -8.54 13.99 3.72
C ARG A 8 -10.01 14.08 4.08
N THR A 9 -10.48 15.27 4.44
CA THR A 9 -11.88 15.54 4.76
C THR A 9 -12.77 15.66 3.51
N ASP A 10 -12.18 15.90 2.34
CA ASP A 10 -12.88 15.96 1.05
C ASP A 10 -13.02 14.59 0.35
N LEU A 11 -12.62 13.51 1.03
CA LEU A 11 -12.73 12.11 0.61
C LEU A 11 -13.32 11.22 1.74
N PRO A 12 -14.52 11.55 2.26
CA PRO A 12 -15.05 10.99 3.51
C PRO A 12 -15.42 9.50 3.46
N THR A 13 -15.60 8.91 2.29
CA THR A 13 -15.85 7.46 2.15
C THR A 13 -14.60 6.64 2.47
N PHE A 14 -13.42 7.19 2.14
CA PHE A 14 -12.17 6.48 2.41
C PHE A 14 -11.86 6.50 3.90
N THR A 15 -11.52 5.33 4.44
CA THR A 15 -11.05 5.22 5.83
C THR A 15 -9.53 5.18 5.93
N ASN A 16 -8.80 5.02 4.82
CA ASN A 16 -7.34 4.88 4.86
C ASN A 16 -6.61 5.56 3.69
N PHE A 17 -7.25 6.52 3.00
CA PHE A 17 -6.64 7.27 1.91
C PHE A 17 -5.60 8.28 2.42
N ARG A 18 -4.42 8.31 1.82
CA ARG A 18 -3.40 9.35 2.03
C ARG A 18 -2.38 9.43 0.89
N ASP A 19 -1.68 10.56 0.84
CA ASP A 19 -0.48 10.78 0.02
C ASP A 19 0.75 10.15 0.71
N VAL A 20 1.62 9.51 -0.08
CA VAL A 20 2.88 8.90 0.37
C VAL A 20 4.03 9.93 0.35
N GLY A 21 3.83 11.10 -0.25
CA GLY A 21 4.82 12.17 -0.30
C GLY A 21 5.21 12.73 1.07
N GLY A 22 6.36 13.39 1.13
CA GLY A 22 6.89 14.06 2.32
C GLY A 22 7.78 13.20 3.22
N LEU A 23 7.86 11.88 2.99
CA LEU A 23 8.74 10.98 3.75
C LEU A 23 10.22 11.25 3.43
N ARG A 24 11.06 11.26 4.47
CA ARG A 24 12.49 11.60 4.37
C ARG A 24 13.30 10.43 3.87
N THR A 25 14.22 10.70 2.95
CA THR A 25 15.23 9.75 2.51
C THR A 25 16.50 9.85 3.34
N VAL A 26 17.28 8.76 3.37
CA VAL A 26 18.56 8.67 4.10
C VAL A 26 19.59 9.71 3.65
N ASP A 27 19.46 10.23 2.42
CA ASP A 27 20.33 11.26 1.86
C ASP A 27 19.78 12.70 2.00
N GLY A 28 18.75 12.88 2.85
CA GLY A 28 18.23 14.19 3.25
C GLY A 28 17.23 14.82 2.27
N ARG A 29 16.75 14.06 1.28
CA ARG A 29 15.66 14.47 0.37
C ARG A 29 14.31 13.98 0.91
N THR A 30 13.25 14.23 0.16
CA THR A 30 11.89 13.79 0.47
C THR A 30 11.22 13.14 -0.73
N LEU A 31 10.19 12.34 -0.47
CA LEU A 31 9.27 11.92 -1.52
C LEU A 31 8.40 13.09 -1.98
N ARG A 32 8.14 13.19 -3.28
CA ARG A 32 7.27 14.19 -3.90
C ARG A 32 5.82 13.93 -3.52
N SER A 33 5.13 14.97 -3.05
CA SER A 33 3.68 14.94 -2.85
C SER A 33 2.91 14.91 -4.17
N GLY A 34 1.71 14.35 -4.14
CA GLY A 34 0.77 14.32 -5.25
C GLY A 34 1.10 13.31 -6.35
N VAL A 35 2.02 12.37 -6.11
CA VAL A 35 2.47 11.39 -7.13
C VAL A 35 2.03 9.98 -6.81
N LEU A 36 2.16 9.55 -5.57
CA LEU A 36 1.79 8.20 -5.13
C LEU A 36 0.84 8.30 -3.95
N PHE A 37 -0.34 7.73 -4.11
CA PHE A 37 -1.36 7.64 -3.08
C PHE A 37 -1.56 6.18 -2.68
N ARG A 38 -2.00 5.98 -1.44
CA ARG A 38 -2.45 4.68 -0.94
C ARG A 38 -3.84 4.81 -0.33
N SER A 39 -4.66 3.78 -0.45
CA SER A 39 -5.98 3.76 0.18
C SER A 39 -6.49 2.36 0.49
N ASP A 40 -7.60 2.33 1.21
CA ASP A 40 -8.54 1.22 1.20
C ASP A 40 -9.39 1.19 -0.09
N SER A 41 -10.38 0.28 -0.16
CA SER A 41 -11.11 0.03 -1.41
C SER A 41 -11.82 1.27 -1.95
N VAL A 42 -11.74 1.44 -3.27
CA VAL A 42 -12.42 2.50 -4.03
C VAL A 42 -13.87 2.15 -4.40
N GLN A 43 -14.34 0.96 -4.05
CA GLN A 43 -15.61 0.44 -4.60
C GLN A 43 -16.85 1.28 -4.21
N ASP A 44 -16.84 1.83 -2.99
CA ASP A 44 -18.02 2.46 -2.37
C ASP A 44 -17.97 4.00 -2.50
N ILE A 45 -16.94 4.55 -3.15
CA ILE A 45 -16.78 6.01 -3.26
C ILE A 45 -17.90 6.61 -4.09
N THR A 46 -18.22 7.87 -3.79
CA THR A 46 -19.19 8.63 -4.56
C THR A 46 -18.62 9.12 -5.90
N GLU A 47 -19.51 9.52 -6.82
CA GLU A 47 -19.08 10.15 -8.09
C GLU A 47 -18.27 11.44 -7.84
N ALA A 48 -18.69 12.25 -6.87
CA ALA A 48 -17.99 13.48 -6.49
C ALA A 48 -16.57 13.20 -5.94
N GLU A 49 -16.39 12.13 -5.16
CA GLU A 49 -15.05 11.73 -4.70
C GLU A 49 -14.19 11.21 -5.85
N ALA A 50 -14.78 10.48 -6.80
CA ALA A 50 -14.08 10.04 -8.00
C ALA A 50 -13.61 11.22 -8.87
N GLU A 51 -14.42 12.27 -9.00
CA GLU A 51 -14.04 13.53 -9.64
C GLU A 51 -12.91 14.23 -8.87
N VAL A 52 -12.96 14.27 -7.54
CA VAL A 52 -11.85 14.81 -6.73
C VAL A 52 -10.54 14.06 -7.02
N LEU A 53 -10.57 12.73 -7.07
CA LEU A 53 -9.40 11.92 -7.40
C LEU A 53 -8.84 12.27 -8.79
N VAL A 54 -9.69 12.34 -9.81
CA VAL A 54 -9.24 12.52 -11.21
C VAL A 54 -8.88 13.96 -11.54
N ASP A 55 -9.70 14.92 -11.13
CA ASP A 55 -9.61 16.32 -11.55
C ASP A 55 -8.76 17.15 -10.61
N LYS A 56 -8.90 16.95 -9.29
CA LYS A 56 -8.11 17.70 -8.31
C LYS A 56 -6.76 17.04 -8.02
N LEU A 57 -6.75 15.72 -7.82
CA LEU A 57 -5.51 15.00 -7.53
C LEU A 57 -4.79 14.50 -8.78
N GLY A 58 -5.40 14.65 -9.95
CA GLY A 58 -4.78 14.26 -11.21
C GLY A 58 -4.60 12.76 -11.36
N LEU A 59 -5.38 11.93 -10.65
CA LEU A 59 -5.26 10.47 -10.70
C LEU A 59 -5.33 9.98 -12.15
N ARG A 60 -4.36 9.14 -12.55
CA ARG A 60 -4.33 8.51 -13.88
C ARG A 60 -4.22 7.00 -13.82
N TYR A 61 -3.72 6.42 -12.73
CA TYR A 61 -3.59 4.98 -12.58
C TYR A 61 -4.14 4.51 -11.24
N LEU A 62 -4.87 3.40 -11.28
CA LEU A 62 -5.36 2.65 -10.14
C LEU A 62 -4.74 1.25 -10.17
N ILE A 63 -3.96 0.93 -9.14
CA ILE A 63 -3.40 -0.40 -8.92
C ILE A 63 -4.21 -1.07 -7.82
N ASP A 64 -4.95 -2.10 -8.19
CA ASP A 64 -5.82 -2.88 -7.32
C ASP A 64 -5.15 -4.19 -6.95
N LEU A 65 -4.75 -4.31 -5.70
CA LEU A 65 -4.04 -5.48 -5.16
C LEU A 65 -4.99 -6.58 -4.65
N ARG A 66 -6.31 -6.37 -4.77
CA ARG A 66 -7.29 -7.37 -4.36
C ARG A 66 -7.19 -8.62 -5.23
N THR A 67 -7.58 -9.77 -4.67
CA THR A 67 -7.66 -11.00 -5.45
C THR A 67 -8.65 -10.84 -6.60
N GLY A 68 -8.49 -11.61 -7.68
CA GLY A 68 -9.39 -11.55 -8.83
C GLY A 68 -10.88 -11.63 -8.45
N PRO A 69 -11.31 -12.59 -7.60
CA PRO A 69 -12.70 -12.65 -7.14
C PRO A 69 -13.18 -11.40 -6.41
N GLU A 70 -12.37 -10.83 -5.52
CA GLU A 70 -12.70 -9.58 -4.83
C GLU A 70 -12.87 -8.43 -5.82
N ALA A 71 -11.91 -8.25 -6.74
CA ALA A 71 -11.91 -7.17 -7.72
C ALA A 71 -13.11 -7.27 -8.68
N VAL A 72 -13.44 -8.48 -9.15
CA VAL A 72 -14.57 -8.71 -10.06
C VAL A 72 -15.91 -8.50 -9.36
N GLN A 73 -16.08 -9.02 -8.14
CA GLN A 73 -17.36 -8.94 -7.43
C GLN A 73 -17.67 -7.53 -6.94
N GLN A 74 -16.64 -6.80 -6.49
CA GLN A 74 -16.81 -5.48 -5.88
C GLN A 74 -16.62 -4.34 -6.88
N GLY A 75 -15.93 -4.58 -7.99
CA GLY A 75 -15.61 -3.56 -8.98
C GLY A 75 -14.72 -2.45 -8.43
N ARG A 76 -14.63 -1.36 -9.20
CA ARG A 76 -13.80 -0.17 -8.88
C ARG A 76 -14.63 1.11 -8.74
N GLY A 77 -15.91 0.97 -8.39
CA GLY A 77 -16.83 2.09 -8.18
C GLY A 77 -16.96 3.02 -9.40
N PRO A 78 -17.29 4.31 -9.18
CA PRO A 78 -17.41 5.30 -10.25
C PRO A 78 -16.15 5.53 -11.09
N LEU A 79 -14.95 5.15 -10.60
CA LEU A 79 -13.71 5.21 -11.38
C LEU A 79 -13.77 4.30 -12.62
N ALA A 80 -14.69 3.33 -12.68
CA ALA A 80 -14.93 2.53 -13.89
C ALA A 80 -15.33 3.36 -15.12
N ASN A 81 -15.95 4.52 -14.90
CA ASN A 81 -16.49 5.40 -15.95
C ASN A 81 -15.57 6.59 -16.27
N LEU A 82 -14.41 6.68 -15.63
CA LEU A 82 -13.47 7.78 -15.75
C LEU A 82 -12.18 7.34 -16.47
N PRO A 83 -11.39 8.28 -17.04
CA PRO A 83 -10.18 7.97 -17.80
C PRO A 83 -8.98 7.60 -16.90
N VAL A 84 -9.17 6.59 -16.05
CA VAL A 84 -8.17 6.05 -15.14
C VAL A 84 -7.73 4.67 -15.64
N GLY A 85 -6.43 4.52 -15.90
CA GLY A 85 -5.84 3.22 -16.21
C GLY A 85 -5.95 2.28 -15.01
N TYR A 86 -6.44 1.06 -15.24
CA TYR A 86 -6.67 0.08 -14.18
C TYR A 86 -5.77 -1.13 -14.33
N LEU A 87 -5.06 -1.48 -13.27
CA LEU A 87 -4.21 -2.65 -13.17
C LEU A 87 -4.65 -3.47 -11.95
N ASN A 88 -5.22 -4.66 -12.17
CA ASN A 88 -5.41 -5.61 -11.08
C ASN A 88 -4.18 -6.51 -11.00
N ILE A 89 -3.44 -6.42 -9.89
CA ILE A 89 -2.24 -7.21 -9.60
C ILE A 89 -2.54 -7.99 -8.32
N PRO A 90 -3.21 -9.16 -8.42
CA PRO A 90 -3.78 -9.82 -7.27
C PRO A 90 -2.70 -10.37 -6.36
N LEU A 91 -2.56 -9.78 -5.18
CA LEU A 91 -1.67 -10.28 -4.13
C LEU A 91 -2.40 -11.34 -3.31
N VAL A 92 -1.63 -12.33 -2.81
CA VAL A 92 -2.11 -13.34 -1.87
C VAL A 92 -2.73 -12.64 -0.67
N ASP A 93 -3.91 -13.11 -0.29
CA ASP A 93 -4.61 -12.52 0.84
C ASP A 93 -3.99 -12.97 2.17
N VAL A 94 -4.10 -12.09 3.16
CA VAL A 94 -3.60 -12.34 4.51
C VAL A 94 -4.73 -12.92 5.34
N ASP A 95 -5.18 -14.13 4.99
CA ASP A 95 -6.37 -14.77 5.55
C ASP A 95 -6.17 -16.22 6.05
N GLY A 96 -4.91 -16.62 6.29
CA GLY A 96 -4.56 -17.96 6.76
C GLY A 96 -4.18 -18.04 8.25
N PRO A 97 -4.60 -19.08 8.99
CA PRO A 97 -4.01 -19.40 10.29
C PRO A 97 -2.63 -20.00 10.07
N LYS A 98 -1.59 -19.16 10.02
CA LYS A 98 -0.20 -19.62 9.97
C LYS A 98 0.53 -19.08 11.19
N GLY A 99 1.11 -19.95 12.00
CA GLY A 99 2.01 -19.55 13.08
C GLY A 99 1.35 -19.41 14.47
N PRO A 100 2.18 -19.24 15.52
CA PRO A 100 1.71 -19.07 16.89
C PRO A 100 1.05 -17.70 17.10
N PRO A 101 0.18 -17.53 18.12
CA PRO A 101 -0.39 -16.23 18.47
C PRO A 101 0.68 -15.14 18.65
N GLY A 102 0.43 -13.93 18.11
CA GLY A 102 1.37 -12.81 18.13
C GLY A 102 2.45 -12.85 17.05
N ARG A 103 2.40 -13.86 16.16
CA ARG A 103 3.29 -14.03 15.02
C ARG A 103 2.54 -14.29 13.72
N VAL A 104 1.22 -14.45 13.77
CA VAL A 104 0.43 -14.89 12.61
C VAL A 104 0.54 -13.89 11.46
N LEU A 105 0.41 -12.60 11.79
CA LEU A 105 0.46 -11.56 10.77
C LEU A 105 1.89 -11.39 10.22
N LEU A 106 2.88 -11.43 11.10
CA LEU A 106 4.30 -11.34 10.71
C LEU A 106 4.71 -12.51 9.81
N ASP A 107 4.38 -13.74 10.20
CA ASP A 107 4.69 -14.93 9.41
C ASP A 107 4.00 -14.88 8.05
N SER A 108 2.78 -14.32 7.96
CA SER A 108 2.11 -14.08 6.68
C SER A 108 2.81 -13.02 5.82
N TYR A 109 3.35 -11.94 6.41
CA TYR A 109 4.12 -10.94 5.67
C TYR A 109 5.44 -11.49 5.16
N ILE A 110 6.11 -12.31 5.98
CA ILE A 110 7.34 -13.02 5.60
C ILE A 110 7.06 -13.96 4.41
N ASP A 111 5.99 -14.75 4.48
CA ASP A 111 5.56 -15.63 3.39
C ASP A 111 5.25 -14.84 2.11
N HIS A 112 4.58 -13.69 2.24
CA HIS A 112 4.29 -12.80 1.13
C HIS A 112 5.58 -12.22 0.49
N LEU A 113 6.53 -11.77 1.32
CA LEU A 113 7.83 -11.27 0.88
C LEU A 113 8.64 -12.34 0.11
N GLU A 114 8.53 -13.59 0.53
CA GLU A 114 9.28 -14.73 -0.01
C GLU A 114 8.63 -15.40 -1.22
N HIS A 115 7.31 -15.55 -1.22
CA HIS A 115 6.65 -16.48 -2.13
C HIS A 115 5.61 -15.83 -3.04
N ASP A 116 5.15 -14.61 -2.75
CA ASP A 116 4.19 -13.95 -3.62
C ASP A 116 4.86 -13.45 -4.91
N GLN A 117 4.49 -14.05 -6.03
CA GLN A 117 5.05 -13.74 -7.35
C GLN A 117 4.53 -12.40 -7.90
N ASN A 118 3.41 -11.91 -7.40
CA ASN A 118 2.81 -10.66 -7.84
C ASN A 118 3.29 -9.45 -7.02
N LEU A 119 3.90 -9.66 -5.85
CA LEU A 119 4.50 -8.57 -5.06
C LEU A 119 5.60 -7.80 -5.83
N PRO A 120 6.61 -8.45 -6.46
CA PRO A 120 7.56 -7.72 -7.30
C PRO A 120 6.90 -7.06 -8.51
N VAL A 121 5.89 -7.69 -9.12
CA VAL A 121 5.11 -7.11 -10.23
C VAL A 121 4.36 -5.85 -9.80
N ALA A 122 3.81 -5.82 -8.58
CA ALA A 122 3.15 -4.64 -8.03
C ALA A 122 4.12 -3.48 -7.83
N VAL A 123 5.30 -3.75 -7.26
CA VAL A 123 6.37 -2.74 -7.09
C VAL A 123 6.84 -2.20 -8.44
N GLU A 124 7.03 -3.08 -9.43
CA GLU A 124 7.40 -2.68 -10.78
C GLU A 124 6.28 -1.87 -11.48
N ALA A 125 5.02 -2.28 -11.33
CA ALA A 125 3.90 -1.54 -11.87
C ALA A 125 3.86 -0.11 -11.33
N VAL A 126 4.09 0.09 -10.03
CA VAL A 126 4.23 1.42 -9.43
C VAL A 126 5.33 2.20 -10.13
N ALA A 127 6.51 1.61 -10.35
CA ALA A 127 7.63 2.26 -11.04
C ALA A 127 7.24 2.83 -12.41
N HIS A 128 6.44 2.08 -13.17
CA HIS A 128 6.02 2.47 -14.52
C HIS A 128 4.85 3.44 -14.54
N THR A 129 3.95 3.41 -13.56
CA THR A 129 2.76 4.29 -13.50
C THR A 129 3.03 5.65 -12.89
N VAL A 130 3.95 5.77 -11.92
CA VAL A 130 4.23 7.03 -11.17
C VAL A 130 4.86 8.17 -12.00
N ARG A 131 4.85 8.06 -13.33
CA ARG A 131 4.97 9.24 -14.22
C ARG A 131 3.74 10.15 -14.13
N HIS A 132 2.62 9.59 -13.63
CA HIS A 132 1.39 10.29 -13.34
C HIS A 132 0.91 9.89 -11.92
N PRO A 133 0.05 10.71 -11.30
CA PRO A 133 -0.51 10.38 -10.00
C PRO A 133 -1.18 8.99 -10.01
N THR A 134 -0.73 8.12 -9.11
CA THR A 134 -1.10 6.69 -9.03
C THR A 134 -1.66 6.38 -7.65
N LEU A 135 -2.77 5.65 -7.59
CA LEU A 135 -3.35 5.13 -6.35
C LEU A 135 -3.12 3.61 -6.27
N VAL A 136 -2.51 3.15 -5.18
CA VAL A 136 -2.38 1.72 -4.85
C VAL A 136 -3.34 1.38 -3.73
N HIS A 137 -4.19 0.37 -3.93
CA HIS A 137 -5.16 -0.02 -2.91
C HIS A 137 -5.34 -1.53 -2.81
N CYS A 138 -5.92 -1.93 -1.69
CA CYS A 138 -6.51 -3.25 -1.51
C CYS A 138 -7.89 -3.03 -0.85
N ALA A 139 -8.37 -3.98 -0.05
CA ALA A 139 -9.62 -3.78 0.69
C ALA A 139 -9.49 -2.82 1.88
N ALA A 140 -8.44 -2.99 2.69
CA ALA A 140 -8.19 -2.23 3.92
C ALA A 140 -7.14 -1.13 3.74
N GLY A 141 -6.33 -1.20 2.69
CA GLY A 141 -5.16 -0.33 2.51
C GLY A 141 -4.03 -0.57 3.53
N LYS A 142 -4.09 -1.69 4.28
CA LYS A 142 -3.14 -2.04 5.35
C LYS A 142 -2.09 -3.03 4.87
N ASP A 143 -2.46 -4.30 4.65
CA ASP A 143 -1.51 -5.41 4.45
C ASP A 143 -0.88 -5.38 3.05
N ARG A 144 -1.61 -5.83 2.02
CA ARG A 144 -1.16 -5.87 0.62
C ARG A 144 -0.64 -4.51 0.11
N THR A 145 -1.42 -3.45 0.39
CA THR A 145 -1.01 -2.07 0.08
C THR A 145 0.21 -1.65 0.88
N GLY A 146 0.26 -1.91 2.18
CA GLY A 146 1.36 -1.48 3.03
C GLY A 146 2.66 -2.20 2.70
N MET A 147 2.62 -3.50 2.41
CA MET A 147 3.77 -4.26 1.93
C MET A 147 4.35 -3.65 0.64
N THR A 148 3.47 -3.38 -0.34
CA THR A 148 3.88 -2.79 -1.62
C THR A 148 4.47 -1.39 -1.44
N ILE A 149 3.81 -0.53 -0.66
CA ILE A 149 4.25 0.84 -0.40
C ILE A 149 5.55 0.88 0.41
N LEU A 150 5.68 0.06 1.45
CA LEU A 150 6.90 -0.06 2.25
C LEU A 150 8.11 -0.42 1.38
N LEU A 151 7.95 -1.38 0.47
CA LEU A 151 9.03 -1.77 -0.43
C LEU A 151 9.39 -0.64 -1.40
N VAL A 152 8.40 0.09 -1.92
CA VAL A 152 8.62 1.27 -2.77
C VAL A 152 9.36 2.39 -2.01
N GLU A 153 8.96 2.68 -0.77
CA GLU A 153 9.60 3.66 0.12
C GLU A 153 11.08 3.32 0.36
N LEU A 154 11.36 2.08 0.77
CA LEU A 154 12.73 1.61 1.00
C LEU A 154 13.56 1.61 -0.28
N LEU A 155 12.98 1.25 -1.44
CA LEU A 155 13.67 1.32 -2.74
C LEU A 155 13.98 2.77 -3.15
N CYS A 156 13.13 3.72 -2.77
CA CYS A 156 13.39 5.16 -2.91
C CYS A 156 14.43 5.70 -1.92
N GLY A 157 14.82 4.90 -0.93
CA GLY A 157 15.78 5.27 0.11
C GLY A 157 15.16 6.02 1.29
N VAL A 158 13.84 5.90 1.50
CA VAL A 158 13.16 6.42 2.69
C VAL A 158 13.75 5.76 3.94
N THR A 159 13.83 6.51 5.04
CA THR A 159 14.35 5.97 6.31
C THR A 159 13.42 4.87 6.84
N VAL A 160 13.99 3.92 7.58
CA VAL A 160 13.19 2.88 8.27
C VAL A 160 12.20 3.51 9.25
N GLU A 161 12.59 4.61 9.92
CA GLU A 161 11.72 5.37 10.82
C GLU A 161 10.47 5.90 10.10
N ASP A 162 10.65 6.61 8.97
CA ASP A 162 9.52 7.22 8.24
C ASP A 162 8.66 6.16 7.55
N THR A 163 9.28 5.10 7.01
CA THR A 163 8.59 3.93 6.45
C THR A 163 7.70 3.25 7.50
N THR A 164 8.24 3.04 8.71
CA THR A 164 7.49 2.45 9.83
C THR A 164 6.35 3.38 10.26
N ALA A 165 6.62 4.68 10.33
CA ALA A 165 5.62 5.68 10.70
C ALA A 165 4.45 5.71 9.70
N ASP A 166 4.69 5.75 8.38
CA ASP A 166 3.62 5.71 7.37
C ASP A 166 2.76 4.43 7.48
N PHE A 167 3.41 3.28 7.64
CA PHE A 167 2.68 2.02 7.78
C PHE A 167 1.70 2.07 8.96
N LEU A 168 2.20 2.55 10.11
CA LEU A 168 1.47 2.63 11.37
C LEU A 168 0.42 3.74 11.42
N VAL A 169 0.38 4.68 10.47
CA VAL A 169 -0.73 5.64 10.32
C VAL A 169 -2.07 4.92 10.26
N THR A 170 -2.10 3.75 9.61
CA THR A 170 -3.30 2.90 9.47
C THR A 170 -3.92 2.50 10.82
N ARG A 171 -3.11 2.38 11.89
CA ARG A 171 -3.56 1.98 13.23
C ARG A 171 -4.72 2.83 13.75
N ARG A 172 -4.68 4.13 13.48
CA ARG A 172 -5.69 5.10 13.93
C ARG A 172 -7.08 4.80 13.39
N ASN A 173 -7.16 4.18 12.21
CA ASN A 173 -8.42 3.94 11.50
C ASN A 173 -8.83 2.47 11.50
N MET A 174 -8.15 1.60 12.24
CA MET A 174 -8.47 0.16 12.24
C MET A 174 -9.88 -0.13 12.75
N GLU A 175 -10.44 0.67 13.65
CA GLU A 175 -11.85 0.52 14.04
C GLU A 175 -12.83 0.82 12.90
N ALA A 176 -12.61 1.93 12.19
CA ALA A 176 -13.42 2.31 11.03
C ALA A 176 -13.28 1.29 9.89
N ILE A 177 -12.05 0.87 9.59
CA ILE A 177 -11.74 -0.18 8.59
C ILE A 177 -12.46 -1.48 8.94
N ARG A 178 -12.36 -1.94 10.20
CA ARG A 178 -13.05 -3.17 10.65
C ARG A 178 -14.56 -3.04 10.49
N THR A 179 -15.14 -1.91 10.87
CA THR A 179 -16.57 -1.66 10.74
C THR A 179 -17.03 -1.73 9.29
N ARG A 180 -16.29 -1.11 8.36
CA ARG A 180 -16.58 -1.17 6.93
C ARG A 180 -16.46 -2.59 6.37
N LEU A 181 -15.37 -3.29 6.69
CA LEU A 181 -15.12 -4.66 6.22
C LEU A 181 -16.16 -5.67 6.73
N ARG A 182 -16.74 -5.49 7.93
CA ARG A 182 -17.85 -6.33 8.41
C ARG A 182 -19.08 -6.28 7.51
N GLY A 183 -19.26 -5.20 6.74
CA GLY A 183 -20.33 -5.11 5.74
C GLY A 183 -20.16 -6.05 4.54
N TRP A 184 -18.96 -6.64 4.36
CA TRP A 184 -18.68 -7.50 3.23
C TRP A 184 -18.65 -8.98 3.65
N PRO A 185 -19.47 -9.86 3.05
CA PRO A 185 -19.66 -11.23 3.52
C PRO A 185 -18.36 -12.02 3.71
N ARG A 186 -17.41 -11.89 2.78
CA ARG A 186 -16.09 -12.55 2.83
C ARG A 186 -15.31 -12.16 4.08
N TYR A 187 -15.26 -10.86 4.38
CA TYR A 187 -14.52 -10.34 5.52
C TYR A 187 -15.22 -10.58 6.84
N ALA A 188 -16.55 -10.50 6.89
CA ALA A 188 -17.32 -10.89 8.05
C ALA A 188 -17.07 -12.37 8.42
N ALA A 189 -17.04 -13.26 7.42
CA ALA A 189 -16.72 -14.67 7.62
C ALA A 189 -15.28 -14.88 8.13
N ASN A 190 -14.31 -14.18 7.55
CA ASN A 190 -12.91 -14.24 7.98
C ASN A 190 -12.73 -13.74 9.42
N MET A 191 -13.35 -12.62 9.80
CA MET A 191 -13.31 -12.08 11.16
C MET A 191 -13.92 -13.03 12.20
N ALA A 192 -14.89 -13.86 11.81
CA ALA A 192 -15.49 -14.86 12.71
C ALA A 192 -14.60 -16.10 12.91
N ARG A 193 -13.59 -16.32 12.06
CA ARG A 193 -12.80 -17.56 11.99
C ARG A 193 -11.32 -17.37 12.31
N LEU A 194 -10.77 -16.19 12.02
CA LEU A 194 -9.34 -15.91 12.11
C LEU A 194 -8.99 -15.16 13.39
N SER A 195 -7.69 -15.11 13.69
CA SER A 195 -7.17 -14.33 14.81
C SER A 195 -7.50 -12.84 14.64
N ALA A 196 -7.86 -12.18 15.74
CA ALA A 196 -8.06 -10.73 15.77
C ALA A 196 -6.81 -9.95 15.33
N GLU A 197 -5.62 -10.53 15.55
CA GLU A 197 -4.31 -10.01 15.14
C GLU A 197 -4.25 -9.63 13.65
N ILE A 198 -4.96 -10.36 12.77
CA ILE A 198 -5.02 -10.05 11.32
C ILE A 198 -5.66 -8.67 11.08
N TYR A 199 -6.52 -8.23 11.98
CA TYR A 199 -7.23 -6.95 11.91
C TYR A 199 -6.68 -5.91 12.89
N ASP A 200 -5.47 -6.12 13.39
CA ASP A 200 -4.71 -5.13 14.17
C ASP A 200 -3.57 -4.55 13.31
N CYS A 201 -2.99 -3.43 13.76
CA CYS A 201 -1.88 -2.76 13.07
C CYS A 201 -0.80 -2.46 14.10
N GLU A 202 0.02 -3.46 14.37
CA GLU A 202 0.98 -3.44 15.47
C GLU A 202 2.41 -3.17 15.01
N GLU A 203 3.18 -2.49 15.86
CA GLU A 203 4.55 -2.10 15.55
C GLU A 203 5.49 -3.31 15.48
N HIS A 204 5.32 -4.30 16.35
CA HIS A 204 6.16 -5.50 16.34
C HIS A 204 6.07 -6.27 15.02
N THR A 205 4.93 -6.21 14.32
CA THR A 205 4.75 -6.87 13.02
C THR A 205 5.60 -6.20 11.95
N ILE A 206 5.60 -4.86 11.89
CA ILE A 206 6.31 -4.13 10.84
C ILE A 206 7.82 -4.12 11.10
N VAL A 207 8.24 -3.98 12.36
CA VAL A 207 9.64 -4.08 12.77
C VAL A 207 10.17 -5.49 12.48
N GLY A 208 9.44 -6.53 12.86
CA GLY A 208 9.82 -7.91 12.57
C GLY A 208 9.95 -8.21 11.08
N LEU A 209 9.08 -7.63 10.24
CA LEU A 209 9.19 -7.77 8.78
C LEU A 209 10.46 -7.10 8.24
N LEU A 210 10.77 -5.89 8.71
CA LEU A 210 11.97 -5.15 8.31
C LEU A 210 13.25 -5.89 8.73
N ASP A 211 13.25 -6.48 9.92
CA ASP A 211 14.34 -7.34 10.40
C ASP A 211 14.52 -8.57 9.50
N GLU A 212 13.43 -9.23 9.09
CA GLU A 212 13.49 -10.38 8.18
C GLU A 212 13.92 -10.01 6.76
N LEU A 213 13.48 -8.85 6.26
CA LEU A 213 13.96 -8.28 5.00
C LEU A 213 15.48 -8.06 5.05
N GLN A 214 15.97 -7.42 6.12
CA GLN A 214 17.39 -7.18 6.36
C GLN A 214 18.18 -8.50 6.48
N ARG A 215 17.68 -9.45 7.27
CA ARG A 215 18.35 -10.74 7.53
C ARG A 215 18.49 -11.59 6.26
N ARG A 216 17.45 -11.61 5.41
CA ARG A 216 17.40 -12.49 4.23
C ARG A 216 18.01 -11.88 2.98
N TYR A 217 17.83 -10.57 2.80
CA TYR A 217 18.17 -9.88 1.56
C TYR A 217 19.18 -8.75 1.74
N GLY A 218 19.51 -8.38 2.97
CA GLY A 218 20.44 -7.31 3.31
C GLY A 218 19.87 -5.91 3.10
N THR A 219 19.03 -5.69 2.09
CA THR A 219 18.32 -4.42 1.81
C THR A 219 17.09 -4.68 0.94
N ALA A 220 16.18 -3.71 0.83
CA ALA A 220 15.10 -3.76 -0.16
C ALA A 220 15.61 -3.87 -1.61
N ALA A 221 16.77 -3.27 -1.93
CA ALA A 221 17.42 -3.44 -3.24
C ALA A 221 17.95 -4.87 -3.44
N GLY A 222 18.43 -5.51 -2.38
CA GLY A 222 18.79 -6.93 -2.39
C GLY A 222 17.59 -7.82 -2.62
N TRP A 223 16.45 -7.51 -2.00
CA TRP A 223 15.18 -8.22 -2.25
C TRP A 223 14.73 -8.03 -3.70
N ALA A 224 14.72 -6.80 -4.21
CA ALA A 224 14.32 -6.50 -5.59
C ALA A 224 15.20 -7.26 -6.61
N ARG A 225 16.52 -7.33 -6.39
CA ARG A 225 17.42 -8.14 -7.22
C ARG A 225 17.11 -9.63 -7.14
N ALA A 226 16.87 -10.16 -5.93
CA ALA A 226 16.51 -11.55 -5.73
C ALA A 226 15.14 -11.92 -6.35
N LYS A 227 14.26 -10.92 -6.52
CA LYS A 227 12.97 -11.03 -7.20
C LYS A 227 13.00 -10.59 -8.67
N GLU A 228 14.19 -10.40 -9.23
CA GLU A 228 14.41 -10.09 -10.64
C GLU A 228 13.71 -8.80 -11.12
N ILE A 229 13.43 -7.86 -10.21
CA ILE A 229 12.95 -6.53 -10.57
C ILE A 229 14.08 -5.80 -11.32
N PRO A 230 13.84 -5.28 -12.55
CA PRO A 230 14.86 -4.58 -13.31
C PRO A 230 15.43 -3.37 -12.57
N GLU A 231 16.75 -3.17 -12.63
CA GLU A 231 17.40 -2.00 -12.02
C GLU A 231 16.88 -0.68 -12.61
N GLU A 232 16.45 -0.70 -13.88
CA GLU A 232 15.76 0.44 -14.51
C GLU A 232 14.47 0.80 -13.75
N SER A 233 13.65 -0.17 -13.36
CA SER A 233 12.40 0.04 -12.63
C SER A 233 12.68 0.70 -11.26
N ILE A 234 13.73 0.27 -10.56
CA ILE A 234 14.18 0.91 -9.31
C ILE A 234 14.66 2.35 -9.55
N ALA A 235 15.41 2.58 -10.63
CA ALA A 235 15.84 3.93 -11.02
C ALA A 235 14.65 4.83 -11.39
N LEU A 236 13.62 4.29 -12.03
CA LEU A 236 12.37 5.01 -12.34
C LEU A 236 11.65 5.46 -11.07
N LEU A 237 11.53 4.58 -10.05
CA LEU A 237 10.97 4.95 -8.75
C LEU A 237 11.70 6.15 -8.16
N ARG A 238 13.02 6.05 -8.01
CA ARG A 238 13.84 7.14 -7.44
C ARG A 238 13.72 8.43 -8.23
N ARG A 239 13.79 8.35 -9.57
CA ARG A 239 13.72 9.52 -10.45
C ARG A 239 12.36 10.22 -10.40
N ARG A 240 11.27 9.49 -10.17
CA ARG A 240 9.90 10.01 -10.22
C ARG A 240 9.35 10.39 -8.86
N LEU A 241 9.72 9.64 -7.82
CA LEU A 241 9.19 9.81 -6.47
C LEU A 241 10.09 10.65 -5.57
N VAL A 242 11.41 10.68 -5.76
CA VAL A 242 12.30 11.48 -4.89
C VAL A 242 12.49 12.88 -5.49
N GLU A 243 12.41 13.90 -4.65
CA GLU A 243 12.77 15.27 -5.02
C GLU A 243 14.18 15.32 -5.61
N GLN A 244 14.37 16.15 -6.63
CA GLN A 244 15.69 16.38 -7.21
C GLN A 244 16.31 17.55 -6.48
N GLN A 245 17.61 17.48 -6.20
CA GLN A 245 18.31 18.65 -5.68
C GLN A 245 18.15 19.82 -6.67
N PRO A 246 17.94 21.05 -6.19
CA PRO A 246 18.03 22.22 -7.04
C PRO A 246 19.38 22.19 -7.76
N ARG A 247 19.36 22.37 -9.09
CA ARG A 247 20.58 22.55 -9.87
C ARG A 247 21.29 23.84 -9.49
#